data_AF-A0A8T3UXI7-F1
#
_entry.id   AF-A0A8T3UXI7-F1
#
_cell.length_a   1.000
_cell.length_b   1.000
_cell.length_c   1.000
_cell.angle_alpha   90.00
_cell.angle_beta   90.00
_cell.angle_gamma   90.00
#
_symmetry.space_group_name_H-M   'P 1'
#
loop_
_entity.id
_entity.type
_entity.pdbx_description
1 polymer ?
#
loop_
_entity_poly.entity_id
_entity_poly.type
_entity_poly.pdbx_seq_one_letter_code
_entity_poly.pdbx_strand_id
1 'polypeptide(L)'
;MKEIFIADDFSVDELTEKISNLMSKWSIKMLDINGPSWVIYDQDMEVKFLFFFEVDFNDIETRIKLEDLKLNVIHHIESLKDDTAYRDNLINSVFID
;
A
#
# COMPACT_ATOMS: atom_id res chain seq x y z
N MET A 1 10.97 10.75 -5.77
CA MET A 1 9.58 10.32 -5.66
C MET A 1 9.13 9.70 -6.97
N LYS A 2 8.43 8.57 -6.92
CA LYS A 2 7.80 7.93 -8.09
C LYS A 2 6.32 7.68 -7.81
N GLU A 3 5.46 8.12 -8.72
CA GLU A 3 4.01 7.89 -8.67
C GLU A 3 3.64 6.69 -9.55
N ILE A 4 2.71 5.87 -9.05
CA ILE A 4 2.26 4.65 -9.71
C ILE A 4 0.74 4.59 -9.61
N PHE A 5 0.07 4.59 -10.76
CA PHE A 5 -1.38 4.46 -10.87
C PHE A 5 -1.73 2.99 -11.16
N ILE A 6 -2.74 2.48 -10.47
CA ILE A 6 -3.17 1.08 -10.50
C ILE A 6 -4.67 1.06 -10.77
N ALA A 7 -5.08 0.46 -11.88
CA ALA A 7 -6.48 0.25 -12.22
C ALA A 7 -7.13 -0.82 -11.32
N ASP A 8 -8.46 -0.84 -11.27
CA ASP A 8 -9.29 -1.76 -10.47
C ASP A 8 -9.14 -3.25 -10.84
N ASP A 9 -8.68 -3.56 -12.05
CA ASP A 9 -8.45 -4.91 -12.56
C ASP A 9 -7.15 -5.57 -12.06
N PHE A 10 -6.47 -4.97 -11.07
CA PHE A 10 -5.19 -5.45 -10.58
C PHE A 10 -5.26 -6.86 -9.98
N SER A 11 -4.18 -7.62 -10.20
CA SER A 11 -3.93 -8.89 -9.52
C SER A 11 -3.27 -8.64 -8.15
N VAL A 12 -3.90 -9.13 -7.09
CA VAL A 12 -3.41 -8.98 -5.71
C VAL A 12 -2.02 -9.60 -5.56
N ASP A 13 -1.80 -10.79 -6.11
CA ASP A 13 -0.53 -11.52 -5.96
C ASP A 13 0.62 -10.82 -6.71
N GLU A 14 0.39 -10.43 -7.96
CA GLU A 14 1.40 -9.75 -8.78
C GLU A 14 1.79 -8.41 -8.15
N LEU A 15 0.80 -7.67 -7.64
CA LEU A 15 1.04 -6.38 -7.04
C LEU A 15 1.68 -6.50 -5.66
N THR A 16 1.31 -7.51 -4.88
CA THR A 16 1.97 -7.88 -3.61
C THR A 16 3.45 -8.12 -3.86
N GLU A 17 3.78 -8.97 -4.83
CA GLU A 17 5.18 -9.27 -5.16
C GLU A 17 5.93 -8.01 -5.61
N LYS A 18 5.31 -7.19 -6.46
CA LYS A 18 5.90 -5.94 -6.95
C LYS A 18 6.18 -4.96 -5.82
N ILE A 19 5.21 -4.71 -4.94
CA ILE A 19 5.37 -3.81 -3.79
C ILE A 19 6.45 -4.39 -2.87
N SER A 20 6.36 -5.67 -2.49
CA SER A 20 7.33 -6.32 -1.61
C SER A 20 8.76 -6.25 -2.16
N ASN A 21 8.94 -6.47 -3.46
CA ASN A 21 10.24 -6.35 -4.13
C ASN A 21 10.76 -4.91 -4.17
N LEU A 22 9.89 -3.91 -4.28
CA LEU A 22 10.28 -2.51 -4.10
C LEU A 22 10.70 -2.29 -2.65
N MET A 23 9.91 -2.80 -1.70
CA MET A 23 10.14 -2.60 -0.29
C MET A 23 11.44 -3.23 0.21
N SER A 24 11.79 -4.41 -0.29
CA SER A 24 13.05 -5.09 0.05
C SER A 24 14.30 -4.41 -0.51
N LYS A 25 14.18 -3.55 -1.54
CA LYS A 25 15.32 -2.86 -2.16
C LYS A 25 15.68 -1.54 -1.48
N TRP A 26 14.73 -0.95 -0.75
CA TRP A 26 14.91 0.34 -0.09
C TRP A 26 14.81 0.13 1.41
N SER A 27 15.63 0.82 2.20
CA SER A 27 15.42 0.85 3.65
C SER A 27 14.16 1.66 3.92
N ILE A 28 13.04 0.98 4.07
CA ILE A 28 11.74 1.61 4.33
C ILE A 28 11.61 1.88 5.81
N LYS A 29 10.98 3.00 6.13
CA LYS A 29 10.61 3.37 7.48
C LYS A 29 9.13 3.20 7.74
N MET A 30 8.30 3.57 6.76
CA MET A 30 6.86 3.65 6.96
C MET A 30 6.09 3.40 5.66
N LEU A 31 5.03 2.61 5.76
CA LEU A 31 3.93 2.56 4.81
C LEU A 31 2.72 3.30 5.40
N ASP A 32 2.20 4.29 4.69
CA ASP A 32 1.00 5.06 5.10
C ASP A 32 -0.14 4.80 4.11
N ILE A 33 -1.17 4.11 4.58
CA ILE A 33 -2.32 3.66 3.79
C ILE A 33 -3.48 4.60 4.06
N ASN A 34 -3.79 5.48 3.10
CA ASN A 34 -4.90 6.44 3.21
C ASN A 34 -5.90 6.17 2.08
N GLY A 35 -6.79 5.21 2.31
CA GLY A 35 -7.75 4.78 1.30
C GLY A 35 -7.10 4.29 0.02
N PRO A 36 -7.44 4.87 -1.15
CA PRO A 36 -6.82 4.50 -2.41
C PRO A 36 -5.42 5.07 -2.61
N SER A 37 -4.87 5.82 -1.63
CA SER A 37 -3.55 6.46 -1.76
C SER A 37 -2.59 5.89 -0.73
N TRP A 38 -1.56 5.18 -1.18
CA TRP A 38 -0.56 4.57 -0.30
C TRP A 38 0.81 5.21 -0.50
N VAL A 39 1.46 5.59 0.59
CA VAL A 39 2.72 6.34 0.58
C VAL A 39 3.81 5.51 1.26
N ILE A 40 4.98 5.42 0.62
CA ILE A 40 6.15 4.75 1.20
C ILE A 40 7.23 5.78 1.51
N TYR A 41 7.69 5.76 2.76
CA TYR A 41 8.76 6.60 3.29
C TYR A 41 10.01 5.77 3.53
N ASP A 42 11.18 6.33 3.21
CA ASP A 42 12.47 5.75 3.62
C ASP A 42 12.83 6.12 5.07
N GLN A 43 13.99 5.64 5.53
CA GLN A 43 14.56 5.91 6.86
C GLN A 43 14.73 7.39 7.20
N ASP A 44 14.87 8.27 6.20
CA ASP A 44 14.97 9.72 6.36
C ASP A 44 13.59 10.41 6.32
N MET A 45 12.50 9.64 6.31
CA MET A 45 11.11 10.10 6.16
C MET A 45 10.85 10.85 4.84
N GLU A 46 11.62 10.56 3.79
CA GLU A 46 11.36 11.05 2.44
C GLU A 46 10.40 10.13 1.68
N VAL A 47 9.46 10.72 0.94
CA VAL A 47 8.54 9.95 0.09
C VAL A 47 9.28 9.37 -1.12
N LYS A 48 9.38 8.04 -1.18
CA LYS A 48 9.96 7.33 -2.32
C LYS A 48 8.90 6.90 -3.32
N PHE A 49 7.79 6.34 -2.85
CA PHE A 49 6.72 5.86 -3.72
C PHE A 49 5.36 6.37 -3.26
N LEU A 50 4.50 6.62 -4.26
CA LEU A 50 3.11 6.96 -4.09
C LEU A 50 2.29 6.07 -5.02
N PHE A 51 1.40 5.27 -4.45
CA PHE A 51 0.49 4.40 -5.18
C PHE A 51 -0.91 4.99 -5.13
N PHE A 52 -1.53 5.12 -6.31
CA PHE A 52 -2.91 5.56 -6.46
C PHE A 52 -3.72 4.41 -7.07
N PHE A 53 -4.67 3.92 -6.30
CA PHE A 53 -5.58 2.87 -6.70
C PHE A 53 -6.86 3.50 -7.25
N GLU A 54 -7.08 3.37 -8.54
CA GLU A 54 -8.29 3.83 -9.24
C GLU A 54 -9.42 2.83 -9.01
N VAL A 55 -9.92 2.80 -7.78
CA VAL A 55 -10.87 1.79 -7.29
C VAL A 55 -12.22 2.41 -6.94
N ASP A 56 -13.30 1.68 -7.24
CA ASP A 56 -14.63 2.01 -6.75
C ASP A 56 -14.89 1.29 -5.41
N PHE A 57 -14.98 2.05 -4.31
CA PHE A 57 -15.31 1.49 -3.00
C PHE A 57 -16.78 1.03 -2.87
N ASN A 58 -17.63 1.29 -3.86
CA ASN A 58 -18.95 0.65 -3.92
C ASN A 58 -18.87 -0.78 -4.45
N ASP A 59 -17.82 -1.12 -5.18
CA ASP A 59 -17.57 -2.49 -5.61
C ASP A 59 -16.95 -3.33 -4.48
N ILE A 60 -17.68 -4.38 -4.10
CA ILE A 60 -17.27 -5.31 -3.05
C ILE A 60 -16.02 -6.07 -3.47
N GLU A 61 -15.91 -6.45 -4.75
CA GLU A 61 -14.76 -7.23 -5.22
C GLU A 61 -13.47 -6.41 -5.10
N THR A 62 -13.49 -5.19 -5.63
CA THR A 62 -12.34 -4.28 -5.56
C THR A 62 -11.95 -3.94 -4.13
N ARG A 63 -12.93 -3.78 -3.22
CA ARG A 63 -12.66 -3.61 -1.78
C ARG A 63 -11.96 -4.79 -1.15
N ILE A 64 -12.41 -6.02 -1.45
CA ILE A 64 -11.78 -7.24 -0.95
C ILE A 64 -10.34 -7.33 -1.48
N LYS A 65 -10.12 -7.05 -2.77
CA LYS A 65 -8.77 -7.04 -3.36
C LYS A 65 -7.82 -6.07 -2.66
N LEU A 66 -8.28 -4.86 -2.35
CA LEU A 66 -7.48 -3.87 -1.62
C LEU A 66 -7.16 -4.30 -0.18
N GLU A 67 -8.13 -4.88 0.51
CA GLU A 67 -7.94 -5.40 1.88
C GLU A 67 -6.94 -6.56 1.88
N ASP A 68 -7.06 -7.50 0.93
CA ASP A 68 -6.14 -8.63 0.78
C ASP A 68 -4.72 -8.15 0.44
N LEU A 69 -4.58 -7.21 -0.50
CA LEU A 69 -3.30 -6.58 -0.83
C LEU A 69 -2.68 -5.93 0.40
N LYS A 70 -3.48 -5.20 1.19
CA LYS A 70 -3.00 -4.54 2.41
C LYS A 70 -2.45 -5.57 3.39
N LEU A 71 -3.20 -6.64 3.67
CA LEU A 71 -2.78 -7.70 4.58
C LEU A 71 -1.48 -8.34 4.12
N ASN A 72 -1.36 -8.64 2.83
CA ASN A 72 -0.14 -9.22 2.27
C ASN A 72 1.08 -8.31 2.42
N VAL A 73 0.92 -7.01 2.13
CA VAL A 73 2.02 -6.03 2.25
C VAL A 73 2.40 -5.79 3.72
N ILE A 74 1.44 -5.73 4.63
CA ILE A 74 1.70 -5.62 6.08
C ILE A 74 2.48 -6.84 6.58
N HIS A 75 2.05 -8.06 6.21
CA HIS A 75 2.78 -9.27 6.59
C HIS A 75 4.21 -9.26 6.05
N HIS A 76 4.44 -8.72 4.85
CA HIS A 76 5.79 -8.54 4.34
C HIS A 76 6.60 -7.57 5.22
N ILE A 77 6.04 -6.41 5.57
CA ILE A 77 6.69 -5.44 6.47
C ILE A 77 7.08 -6.09 7.81
N GLU A 78 6.16 -6.82 8.44
CA GLU A 78 6.41 -7.50 9.71
C GLU A 78 7.51 -8.57 9.60
N SER A 79 7.71 -9.15 8.40
CA SER A 79 8.77 -10.11 8.12
C SER A 79 10.16 -9.50 7.96
N LEU A 80 10.28 -8.19 7.67
CA LEU A 80 11.54 -7.52 7.37
C LEU A 80 12.46 -7.35 8.60
N LYS A 81 11.96 -7.59 9.83
CA LYS A 81 12.71 -7.55 11.12
C LYS A 81 13.43 -6.23 11.43
N ASP A 82 13.13 -5.18 10.69
CA ASP A 82 13.61 -3.82 10.84
C ASP A 82 12.56 -2.94 11.54
N ASP A 83 12.92 -1.70 11.84
CA ASP A 83 12.10 -0.72 12.55
C ASP A 83 11.04 -0.05 11.64
N THR A 84 10.59 -0.83 10.65
CA THR A 84 9.58 -0.47 9.65
C THR A 84 8.19 -0.49 10.28
N ALA A 85 7.43 0.59 10.10
CA ALA A 85 6.07 0.73 10.61
C ALA A 85 5.05 0.82 9.48
N TYR A 86 3.77 0.64 9.83
CA TYR A 86 2.66 0.96 8.95
C TYR A 86 1.58 1.77 9.67
N ARG A 87 0.85 2.58 8.91
CA ARG A 87 -0.38 3.27 9.35
C ARG A 87 -1.52 2.85 8.43
N ASP A 88 -2.57 2.27 9.01
CA ASP A 88 -3.77 1.84 8.28
C ASP A 88 -4.93 2.81 8.50
N ASN A 89 -5.27 3.56 7.46
CA ASN A 89 -6.49 4.37 7.35
C ASN A 89 -7.31 3.97 6.11
N LEU A 90 -7.25 2.70 5.66
CA LEU A 90 -7.92 2.26 4.44
C LEU A 90 -9.43 2.55 4.46
N ILE A 91 -10.07 2.41 5.62
CA ILE A 91 -11.52 2.56 5.78
C ILE A 91 -11.90 3.98 6.23
N ASN A 92 -11.00 4.77 6.82
CA ASN A 92 -11.31 6.12 7.29
C ASN A 92 -11.52 7.12 6.15
N SER A 93 -11.00 6.86 4.95
CA SER A 93 -11.20 7.69 3.75
C SER A 93 -12.53 7.43 3.02
N VAL A 94 -13.27 6.38 3.39
CA VAL A 94 -14.54 6.00 2.74
C VAL A 94 -15.75 6.73 3.37
N PHE A 95 -15.55 7.44 4.49
CA PHE A 95 -16.62 8.10 5.26
C PHE A 95 -16.47 9.62 5.37
N ILE A 96 -15.72 10.28 4.49
CA ILE A 96 -15.75 11.74 4.42
C ILE A 96 -16.69 12.11 3.28
N ASP A 97 -17.89 12.58 3.67
CA ASP A 97 -19.00 13.07 2.84
C ASP A 97 -18.58 14.04 1.73
#